data_AF-J2K5V9-F1
#
_entry.id   AF-J2K5V9-F1
#
_cell.length_a   1.000
_cell.length_b   1.000
_cell.length_c   1.000
_cell.angle_alpha   90.00
_cell.angle_beta   90.00
_cell.angle_gamma   90.00
#
_symmetry.space_group_name_H-M   'P 1'
#
loop_
_entity.id
_entity.type
_entity.pdbx_description
1 polymer ?
#
loop_
_entity_poly.entity_id
_entity_poly.type
_entity_poly.pdbx_seq_one_letter_code
_entity_poly.pdbx_strand_id
1 'polypeptide(L)'
;MMTPTIHSSIIFYQSSLMKKRHEQKLVILSIGLMIAFSIPISLLFNSEKEISGYPMILIYLFFIWMVSIIISFVIVKKYNE
;
A
#
# COMPACT_ATOMS: atom_id res chain seq x y z
N MET A 1 3.43 -18.02 40.91
CA MET A 1 2.02 -17.58 40.90
C MET A 1 1.99 -16.18 40.31
N MET A 2 1.79 -16.03 38.99
CA MET A 2 1.75 -14.72 38.32
C MET A 2 0.37 -14.08 38.53
N THR A 3 0.34 -12.83 38.99
CA THR A 3 -0.88 -12.10 39.33
C THR A 3 -1.68 -11.77 38.05
N PRO A 4 -3.03 -11.83 38.11
CA PRO A 4 -3.90 -11.71 36.93
C PRO A 4 -3.82 -10.35 36.21
N THR A 5 -3.27 -9.32 36.87
CA THR A 5 -3.12 -7.97 36.31
C THR A 5 -2.05 -7.89 35.22
N ILE A 6 -0.92 -8.58 35.38
CA ILE A 6 0.20 -8.52 34.43
C ILE A 6 -0.16 -9.24 33.12
N HIS A 7 -0.94 -10.32 33.21
CA HIS A 7 -1.39 -11.06 32.04
C HIS A 7 -2.30 -10.22 31.13
N SER A 8 -3.19 -9.41 31.71
CA SER A 8 -4.06 -8.49 30.95
C SER A 8 -3.26 -7.39 30.24
N SER A 9 -2.25 -6.82 30.91
CA SER A 9 -1.35 -5.82 30.34
C SER A 9 -0.57 -6.34 29.13
N ILE A 10 -0.06 -7.59 29.21
CA ILE A 10 0.72 -8.22 28.14
C ILE A 10 -0.15 -8.50 26.91
N ILE A 11 -1.38 -9.01 27.09
CA ILE A 11 -2.32 -9.26 25.99
C ILE A 11 -2.75 -7.94 25.33
N PHE A 12 -2.98 -6.89 26.12
CA PHE A 12 -3.32 -5.57 25.58
C PHE A 12 -2.15 -4.94 24.81
N TYR A 13 -0.92 -5.08 25.31
CA TYR A 13 0.27 -4.63 24.58
C TYR A 13 0.50 -5.42 23.29
N GLN A 14 0.31 -6.75 23.32
CA GLN A 14 0.46 -7.61 22.15
C GLN A 14 -0.56 -7.26 21.05
N SER A 15 -1.82 -7.02 21.42
CA SER A 15 -2.87 -6.61 20.46
C SER A 15 -2.61 -5.21 19.87
N SER A 16 -2.10 -4.28 20.67
CA SER A 16 -1.62 -2.96 20.22
C SER A 16 -0.43 -3.04 19.24
N LEU A 17 0.55 -3.92 19.51
CA LEU A 17 1.74 -4.09 18.69
C LEU A 17 1.50 -4.85 17.38
N MET A 18 0.55 -5.78 17.33
CA MET A 18 0.18 -6.50 16.11
C MET A 18 -0.59 -5.59 15.14
N LYS A 19 -1.47 -4.73 15.66
CA LYS A 19 -2.25 -3.79 14.85
C LYS A 19 -1.38 -2.76 14.11
N LYS A 20 -0.30 -2.27 14.74
CA LYS A 20 0.65 -1.32 14.13
C LYS A 20 1.44 -1.90 12.96
N ARG A 21 1.76 -3.20 12.97
CA ARG A 21 2.55 -3.85 11.90
C ARG A 21 1.75 -4.08 10.61
N HIS A 22 0.43 -4.21 10.70
CA HIS A 22 -0.45 -4.27 9.53
C HIS A 22 -0.63 -2.88 8.91
N GLU A 23 -0.84 -1.86 9.74
CA GLU A 23 -0.99 -0.46 9.30
C GLU A 23 0.29 0.08 8.62
N GLN A 24 1.48 -0.18 9.17
CA GLN A 24 2.75 0.31 8.58
C GLN A 24 3.01 -0.22 7.17
N LYS A 25 2.54 -1.43 6.85
CA LYS A 25 2.67 -2.01 5.50
C LYS A 25 1.80 -1.29 4.47
N LEU A 26 0.58 -0.92 4.86
CA LEU A 26 -0.32 -0.15 4.02
C LEU A 26 0.22 1.27 3.78
N VAL A 27 0.88 1.87 4.79
CA VAL A 27 1.50 3.18 4.66
C VAL A 27 2.64 3.19 3.64
N ILE A 28 3.56 2.21 3.69
CA ILE A 28 4.66 2.09 2.72
C ILE A 28 4.13 1.81 1.31
N LEU A 29 3.10 0.97 1.17
CA LEU A 29 2.43 0.73 -0.10
C LEU A 29 1.82 2.03 -0.66
N SER A 30 1.14 2.80 0.18
CA SER A 30 0.51 4.07 -0.19
C SER A 30 1.53 5.11 -0.67
N ILE A 31 2.66 5.24 0.04
CA ILE A 31 3.75 6.17 -0.35
C ILE A 31 4.36 5.75 -1.70
N GLY A 32 4.62 4.45 -1.90
CA GLY A 32 5.09 3.92 -3.17
C GLY A 32 4.11 4.18 -4.31
N LEU A 33 2.81 4.04 -4.05
CA LEU A 33 1.76 4.38 -5.01
C LEU A 33 1.72 5.86 -5.32
N MET A 34 1.88 6.73 -4.33
CA MET A 34 1.85 8.19 -4.52
C MET A 34 2.96 8.66 -5.47
N ILE A 35 4.17 8.08 -5.35
CA ILE A 35 5.29 8.35 -6.26
C ILE A 35 5.04 7.71 -7.63
N ALA A 36 4.52 6.49 -7.68
CA ALA A 36 4.20 5.83 -8.94
C ALA A 36 3.10 6.57 -9.74
N PHE A 37 2.18 7.23 -9.04
CA PHE A 37 1.10 8.04 -9.63
C PHE A 37 1.57 9.44 -10.07
N SER A 38 2.68 9.96 -9.53
CA SER A 38 3.18 11.28 -9.93
C SER A 38 3.80 11.27 -11.34
N ILE A 39 4.40 10.15 -11.76
CA ILE A 39 4.97 9.95 -13.11
C ILE A 39 3.92 10.08 -14.22
N PRO A 40 2.76 9.38 -14.20
CA PRO A 40 1.74 9.54 -15.22
C PRO A 40 1.12 10.94 -15.22
N ILE A 41 0.99 11.60 -14.06
CA ILE A 41 0.57 13.01 -14.01
C ILE A 41 1.55 13.90 -14.78
N SER A 42 2.86 13.73 -14.56
CA SER A 42 3.86 14.54 -15.26
C SER A 42 3.88 14.26 -16.77
N LEU A 43 3.66 12.99 -17.16
CA LEU A 43 3.59 12.58 -18.56
C LEU A 43 2.31 13.08 -19.27
N LEU A 44 1.19 13.21 -18.53
CA LEU A 44 -0.07 13.79 -19.00
C LEU A 44 0.10 15.23 -19.48
N PHE A 45 0.78 16.06 -18.68
CA PHE A 45 1.00 17.47 -19.01
C PHE A 45 2.08 17.68 -20.06
N ASN A 46 2.95 16.70 -20.27
CA ASN A 46 4.02 16.76 -21.27
C ASN A 46 3.62 16.15 -22.63
N SER A 47 2.36 15.73 -22.81
CA SER A 47 1.88 15.16 -24.07
C SER A 47 1.11 16.18 -24.90
N GLU A 48 1.81 16.83 -25.82
CA GLU A 48 1.31 17.78 -26.81
C GLU A 48 0.59 17.11 -28.01
N LYS A 49 0.40 15.79 -27.97
CA LYS A 49 -0.13 15.02 -29.11
C LYS A 49 -1.61 14.72 -28.94
N GLU A 50 -2.41 15.49 -29.67
CA GLU A 50 -3.83 15.28 -29.85
C GLU A 50 -4.13 13.84 -30.33
N ILE A 51 -5.22 13.26 -29.81
CA ILE A 51 -5.91 12.04 -30.30
C ILE A 51 -5.55 10.70 -29.62
N SER A 52 -4.46 10.55 -28.86
CA SER A 52 -4.21 9.28 -28.11
C SER A 52 -3.75 9.41 -26.66
N GLY A 53 -3.65 10.63 -26.11
CA GLY A 53 -3.19 10.84 -24.73
C GLY A 53 -4.09 10.20 -23.65
N TYR A 54 -5.43 10.24 -23.84
CA TYR A 54 -6.39 9.75 -22.84
C TYR A 54 -6.48 8.21 -22.75
N PRO A 55 -6.52 7.44 -23.85
CA PRO A 55 -6.42 5.98 -23.77
C PRO A 55 -5.09 5.52 -23.17
N MET A 56 -3.99 6.21 -23.52
CA MET A 56 -2.67 5.83 -23.03
C MET A 56 -2.55 6.04 -21.52
N ILE A 57 -3.10 7.14 -20.98
CA ILE A 57 -3.05 7.37 -19.54
C ILE A 57 -3.85 6.33 -18.76
N LEU A 58 -5.00 5.90 -19.28
CA LEU A 58 -5.82 4.88 -18.64
C LEU A 58 -5.07 3.54 -18.56
N ILE A 59 -4.35 3.14 -19.60
CA ILE A 59 -3.53 1.91 -19.59
C ILE A 59 -2.41 2.02 -18.54
N TYR A 60 -1.73 3.16 -18.45
CA TYR A 60 -0.71 3.40 -17.41
C TYR A 60 -1.30 3.36 -16.00
N LEU A 61 -2.45 4.01 -15.79
CA LEU A 61 -3.16 4.00 -14.52
C LEU A 61 -3.53 2.56 -14.13
N PHE A 62 -4.10 1.81 -15.07
CA PHE A 62 -4.54 0.44 -14.85
C PHE A 62 -3.36 -0.47 -14.52
N PHE A 63 -2.21 -0.28 -15.17
CA PHE A 63 -1.00 -1.03 -14.90
C PHE A 63 -0.44 -0.71 -13.50
N ILE A 64 -0.35 0.57 -13.12
CA ILE A 64 0.09 1.00 -11.78
C ILE A 64 -0.83 0.42 -10.70
N TRP A 65 -2.13 0.37 -10.98
CA TRP A 65 -3.13 -0.15 -10.05
C TRP A 65 -3.03 -1.67 -9.90
N MET A 66 -2.80 -2.41 -10.99
CA MET A 66 -2.54 -3.85 -10.94
C MET A 66 -1.26 -4.17 -10.16
N VAL A 67 -0.18 -3.41 -10.37
CA VAL A 67 1.06 -3.54 -9.60
C VAL A 67 0.81 -3.28 -8.11
N SER A 68 -0.01 -2.28 -7.76
CA SER A 68 -0.43 -2.02 -6.37
C SER A 68 -1.09 -3.23 -5.72
N ILE A 69 -2.06 -3.82 -6.41
CA ILE A 69 -2.83 -4.97 -5.93
C ILE A 69 -1.91 -6.18 -5.76
N ILE A 70 -1.01 -6.42 -6.70
CA ILE A 70 -0.03 -7.53 -6.62
C ILE A 70 0.90 -7.34 -5.42
N ILE A 71 1.47 -6.15 -5.22
CA ILE A 71 2.35 -5.86 -4.09
C ILE A 71 1.59 -6.04 -2.78
N SER A 72 0.37 -5.52 -2.68
CA SER A 72 -0.50 -5.70 -1.52
C SER A 72 -0.74 -7.18 -1.23
N PHE A 73 -1.07 -7.97 -2.25
CA PHE A 73 -1.30 -9.40 -2.13
C PHE A 73 -0.05 -10.18 -1.73
N VAL A 74 1.12 -9.84 -2.30
CA VAL A 74 2.41 -10.45 -1.92
C VAL A 74 2.77 -10.15 -0.47
N ILE A 75 2.56 -8.90 -0.03
CA ILE A 75 2.82 -8.49 1.36
C ILE A 75 1.88 -9.20 2.34
N VAL A 76 0.59 -9.34 2.00
CA VAL A 76 -0.39 -10.05 2.83
C VAL A 76 -0.06 -11.54 2.90
N LYS A 77 0.26 -12.17 1.76
CA LYS A 77 0.57 -13.61 1.70
C LYS A 77 1.86 -13.96 2.43
N LYS A 78 2.91 -13.12 2.33
CA LYS A 78 4.21 -13.35 2.97
C LYS A 78 4.22 -13.22 4.50
N TYR A 79 3.18 -12.63 5.09
CA TYR A 79 3.09 -12.43 6.53
C TYR A 79 1.94 -13.21 7.19
N ASN A 80 1.28 -14.08 6.41
CA ASN A 80 0.40 -15.12 6.92
C ASN A 80 1.14 -16.45 7.16
N GLU A 81 2.47 -16.47 6.96
CA GLU A 81 3.41 -17.37 7.64
C GLU A 81 4.09 -16.58 8.78
#